data_AF-A0A412IHQ6-F1
#
_entry.id   AF-A0A412IHQ6-F1
#
_cell.length_a   1.000
_cell.length_b   1.000
_cell.length_c   1.000
_cell.angle_alpha   90.00
_cell.angle_beta   90.00
_cell.angle_gamma   90.00
#
_symmetry.space_group_name_H-M   'P 1'
#
loop_
_entity.id
_entity.type
_entity.pdbx_description
1 polymer ?
#
loop_
_entity_poly.entity_id
_entity_poly.type
_entity_poly.pdbx_seq_one_letter_code
_entity_poly.pdbx_strand_id
1 'polypeptide(L)'
;MKKLIITMLMTIAGLTTLMAQQTHDIKGVVTDKRNEPIVGALVIAEGTDISSITDIDGKFLLRDVPVDAKKVIVESIGMETTDAKIDRPIMMAARPKRLSLVVEAGMDWSRYTAEGSDSKNGYHFGVGMEVRMSKRWAFRPMVQLANRGAEYNFTEGSYSYKETWNPLMLDVPFNFLVRYDLARNMSLVLSFGPVFSWGLSGKVKVSETGKEDAEYDIYSKDYESSWGNYKHALLHPLGFGMTYGIGVEYKKLMINVSGKNMGIIAEDEGPGDVKEHNFVLGASVSYRF
;
A
#
# COMPACT_ATOMS: atom_id res chain seq x y z
N MET A 1 -27.04 -76.44 1.14
CA MET A 1 -27.25 -75.03 0.73
C MET A 1 -26.98 -74.02 1.84
N LYS A 2 -27.50 -74.18 3.07
CA LYS A 2 -27.25 -73.23 4.18
C LYS A 2 -25.76 -73.03 4.55
N LYS A 3 -24.94 -74.08 4.51
CA LYS A 3 -23.50 -73.99 4.81
C LYS A 3 -22.72 -73.17 3.79
N LEU A 4 -23.07 -73.26 2.49
CA LEU A 4 -22.45 -72.51 1.39
C LEU A 4 -22.78 -71.01 1.45
N ILE A 5 -24.02 -70.66 1.80
CA ILE A 5 -24.41 -69.24 1.97
C ILE A 5 -23.66 -68.61 3.15
N ILE A 6 -23.47 -69.35 4.25
CA ILE A 6 -22.73 -68.87 5.42
C ILE A 6 -21.23 -68.70 5.10
N THR A 7 -20.62 -69.59 4.32
CA THR A 7 -19.20 -69.44 3.93
C THR A 7 -19.00 -68.26 2.99
N MET A 8 -19.94 -68.03 2.08
CA MET A 8 -19.94 -66.91 1.13
C MET A 8 -20.20 -65.56 1.82
N LEU A 9 -21.07 -65.51 2.83
CA LEU A 9 -21.28 -64.30 3.64
C LEU A 9 -20.05 -63.95 4.51
N MET A 10 -19.36 -64.95 5.06
CA MET A 10 -18.13 -64.72 5.83
C MET A 10 -16.96 -64.26 4.96
N THR A 11 -16.88 -64.70 3.69
CA THR A 11 -15.85 -64.23 2.75
C THR A 11 -16.11 -62.80 2.29
N ILE A 12 -17.37 -62.41 2.08
CA ILE A 12 -17.72 -61.02 1.72
C ILE A 12 -17.49 -60.06 2.91
N ALA A 13 -17.80 -60.48 4.14
CA ALA A 13 -17.50 -59.68 5.35
C ALA A 13 -15.99 -59.59 5.66
N GLY A 14 -15.19 -60.58 5.22
CA GLY A 14 -13.73 -60.55 5.34
C GLY A 14 -13.02 -59.65 4.32
N LEU A 15 -13.67 -59.33 3.18
CA LEU A 15 -13.11 -58.40 2.19
C LEU A 15 -13.34 -56.92 2.55
N THR A 16 -14.34 -56.59 3.39
CA THR A 16 -14.64 -55.19 3.76
C THR A 16 -13.71 -54.62 4.82
N THR A 17 -12.91 -55.43 5.51
CA THR A 17 -11.96 -54.97 6.55
C THR A 17 -10.57 -54.63 6.00
N LEU A 18 -10.32 -54.82 4.71
CA LEU A 18 -9.03 -54.53 4.05
C LEU A 18 -8.96 -53.10 3.45
N MET A 19 -10.00 -52.28 3.60
CA MET A 19 -9.96 -50.86 3.27
C MET A 19 -9.61 -50.02 4.51
N ALA A 20 -8.65 -50.46 5.31
CA ALA A 20 -7.96 -49.54 6.20
C ALA A 20 -7.13 -48.62 5.29
N GLN A 21 -7.58 -47.39 5.11
CA GLN A 21 -6.86 -46.36 4.36
C GLN A 21 -5.45 -46.31 4.96
N GLN A 22 -4.46 -46.76 4.18
CA GLN A 22 -3.10 -46.86 4.67
C GLN A 22 -2.64 -45.43 4.96
N THR A 23 -2.30 -45.16 6.22
CA THR A 23 -1.87 -43.85 6.67
C THR A 23 -0.40 -43.90 7.05
N HIS A 24 0.28 -42.76 6.99
CA HIS A 24 1.64 -42.59 7.46
C HIS A 24 1.82 -41.25 8.14
N ASP A 25 2.81 -41.19 9.03
CA ASP A 25 3.22 -39.94 9.68
C ASP A 25 4.23 -39.20 8.80
N ILE A 26 4.06 -37.89 8.68
CA ILE A 26 5.00 -37.01 7.96
C ILE A 26 5.66 -36.09 8.98
N LYS A 27 6.99 -36.12 9.00
CA LYS A 27 7.83 -35.23 9.82
C LYS A 27 8.69 -34.36 8.90
N GLY A 28 8.79 -33.08 9.23
CA GLY A 28 9.61 -32.14 8.47
C GLY A 28 9.95 -30.88 9.27
N VAL A 29 10.74 -30.01 8.66
CA VAL A 29 11.14 -28.71 9.23
C VAL A 29 10.88 -27.63 8.19
N VAL A 30 10.15 -26.59 8.55
CA VAL A 30 9.90 -25.43 7.70
C VAL A 30 10.95 -24.36 8.02
N THR A 31 11.73 -23.95 7.02
CA THR A 31 12.76 -22.91 7.16
C THR A 31 12.56 -21.77 6.16
N ASP A 32 13.26 -20.65 6.36
CA ASP A 32 13.45 -19.63 5.31
C ASP A 32 14.73 -19.97 4.51
N LYS A 33 14.98 -19.23 3.42
CA LYS A 33 16.21 -19.24 2.60
C LYS A 33 17.52 -19.09 3.38
N ARG A 34 17.45 -18.69 4.66
CA ARG A 34 18.59 -18.55 5.56
C ARG A 34 18.77 -19.74 6.51
N ASN A 35 18.02 -20.82 6.32
CA ASN A 35 17.89 -21.94 7.26
C ASN A 35 17.38 -21.52 8.65
N GLU A 36 16.70 -20.38 8.75
CA GLU A 36 16.04 -19.94 9.98
C GLU A 36 14.68 -20.65 10.08
N PRO A 37 14.34 -21.30 11.21
CA PRO A 37 13.08 -22.00 11.37
C PRO A 37 11.89 -21.04 11.40
N ILE A 38 10.81 -21.40 10.69
CA ILE A 38 9.56 -20.62 10.68
C ILE A 38 8.62 -21.16 11.75
N VAL A 39 8.44 -20.38 12.81
CA VAL A 39 7.55 -20.70 13.94
C VAL A 39 6.11 -20.32 13.62
N GLY A 40 5.16 -21.20 13.92
CA GLY A 40 3.73 -20.93 13.76
C GLY A 40 3.22 -20.97 12.32
N ALA A 41 3.91 -21.66 11.42
CA ALA A 41 3.40 -21.96 10.08
C ALA A 41 2.36 -23.09 10.15
N LEU A 42 1.25 -22.92 9.43
CA LEU A 42 0.23 -23.95 9.26
C LEU A 42 0.64 -24.87 8.11
N VAL A 43 0.66 -26.16 8.37
CA VAL A 43 1.06 -27.21 7.44
C VAL A 43 -0.15 -28.11 7.20
N ILE A 44 -0.59 -28.27 5.96
CA ILE A 44 -1.80 -29.02 5.58
C ILE A 44 -1.42 -30.08 4.55
N ALA A 45 -1.84 -31.34 4.75
CA ALA A 45 -1.70 -32.36 3.71
C ALA A 45 -2.75 -32.14 2.60
N GLU A 46 -2.29 -31.98 1.36
CA GLU A 46 -3.14 -31.65 0.21
C GLU A 46 -4.26 -32.69 0.03
N GLY A 47 -5.51 -32.22 -0.04
CA GLY A 47 -6.69 -33.09 -0.19
C GLY A 47 -7.22 -33.70 1.11
N THR A 48 -6.71 -33.28 2.28
CA THR A 48 -7.16 -33.76 3.60
C THR A 48 -7.35 -32.60 4.59
N ASP A 49 -8.13 -32.84 5.65
CA ASP A 49 -8.27 -31.89 6.78
C ASP A 49 -7.14 -32.04 7.83
N ILE A 50 -6.12 -32.86 7.53
CA ILE A 50 -5.01 -33.12 8.44
C ILE A 50 -4.04 -31.96 8.36
N SER A 51 -3.88 -31.26 9.48
CA SER A 51 -2.99 -30.12 9.59
C SER A 51 -2.20 -30.12 10.89
N SER A 52 -1.10 -29.38 10.91
CA SER A 52 -0.21 -29.23 12.05
C SER A 52 0.42 -27.84 12.03
N ILE A 53 0.78 -27.33 13.20
CA ILE A 53 1.44 -26.03 13.36
C ILE A 53 2.90 -26.27 13.70
N THR A 54 3.81 -25.52 13.08
CA THR A 54 5.24 -25.64 13.36
C THR A 54 5.62 -25.11 14.75
N ASP A 55 6.52 -25.82 15.43
CA ASP A 55 7.05 -25.45 16.75
C ASP A 55 8.15 -24.37 16.69
N ILE A 56 8.82 -24.12 17.82
CA ILE A 56 9.89 -23.12 17.94
C ILE A 56 11.13 -23.42 17.07
N ASP A 57 11.32 -24.71 16.73
CA ASP A 57 12.39 -25.20 15.86
C ASP A 57 11.91 -25.33 14.40
N GLY A 58 10.68 -24.90 14.09
CA GLY A 58 10.08 -25.03 12.76
C GLY A 58 9.68 -26.46 12.41
N LYS A 59 9.71 -27.40 13.36
CA LYS A 59 9.34 -28.81 13.14
C LYS A 59 7.83 -28.96 13.11
N PHE A 60 7.35 -29.87 12.27
CA PHE A 60 5.95 -30.28 12.25
C PHE A 60 5.82 -31.81 12.22
N LEU A 61 4.68 -32.27 12.70
CA LEU A 61 4.25 -33.67 12.63
C LEU A 61 2.80 -33.70 12.14
N LEU A 62 2.59 -34.22 10.94
CA LEU A 62 1.27 -34.61 10.46
C LEU A 62 1.09 -36.10 10.77
N ARG A 63 0.01 -36.45 11.46
CA ARG A 63 -0.33 -37.82 11.80
C ARG A 63 -1.42 -38.33 10.89
N ASP A 64 -1.40 -39.64 10.64
CA ASP A 64 -2.48 -40.34 9.94
C ASP A 64 -2.75 -39.83 8.52
N VAL A 65 -1.71 -39.38 7.80
CA VAL A 65 -1.86 -38.87 6.43
C VAL A 65 -2.08 -40.03 5.45
N PRO A 66 -3.16 -40.06 4.65
CA PRO A 66 -3.38 -41.06 3.62
C PRO A 66 -2.23 -41.11 2.60
N VAL A 67 -1.80 -42.30 2.16
CA VAL A 67 -0.69 -42.45 1.18
C VAL A 67 -0.95 -41.75 -0.16
N ASP A 68 -2.20 -41.40 -0.47
CA ASP A 68 -2.54 -40.67 -1.70
C ASP A 68 -2.17 -39.18 -1.64
N ALA A 69 -1.95 -38.63 -0.44
CA ALA A 69 -1.47 -37.26 -0.29
C ALA A 69 -0.02 -37.18 -0.79
N LYS A 70 0.18 -36.52 -1.94
CA LYS A 70 1.50 -36.37 -2.58
C LYS A 70 2.19 -35.05 -2.22
N LYS A 71 1.44 -34.08 -1.69
CA LYS A 71 1.98 -32.77 -1.33
C LYS A 71 1.49 -32.27 0.03
N VAL A 72 2.25 -31.31 0.54
CA VAL A 72 1.92 -30.53 1.72
C VAL A 72 1.88 -29.06 1.31
N ILE A 73 0.83 -28.37 1.74
CA ILE A 73 0.63 -26.93 1.59
C ILE A 73 1.06 -26.28 2.89
N VAL A 74 1.94 -25.28 2.83
CA VAL A 74 2.33 -24.51 4.02
C VAL A 74 1.90 -23.07 3.86
N GLU A 75 1.20 -22.58 4.87
CA GLU A 75 0.76 -21.20 4.99
C GLU A 75 1.39 -20.56 6.21
N SER A 76 1.98 -19.39 6.01
CA SER A 76 2.51 -18.58 7.10
C SER A 76 2.17 -17.12 6.86
N ILE A 77 1.91 -16.40 7.94
CA ILE A 77 1.52 -15.00 7.88
C ILE A 77 2.67 -14.19 7.27
N GLY A 78 2.43 -13.63 6.08
CA GLY A 78 3.41 -12.80 5.36
C GLY A 78 4.29 -13.54 4.36
N MET A 79 4.12 -14.85 4.20
CA MET A 79 4.83 -15.67 3.22
C MET A 79 3.89 -16.15 2.11
N GLU A 80 4.43 -16.46 0.94
CA GLU A 80 3.67 -17.08 -0.15
C GLU A 80 3.36 -18.55 0.18
N THR A 81 2.11 -18.96 -0.06
CA THR A 81 1.69 -20.36 0.02
C THR A 81 2.56 -21.18 -0.91
N THR A 82 3.22 -22.20 -0.38
CA THR A 82 4.15 -23.04 -1.13
C THR A 82 3.73 -24.50 -1.01
N ASP A 83 3.75 -25.23 -2.12
CA ASP A 83 3.54 -26.67 -2.17
C ASP A 83 4.87 -27.43 -2.17
N ALA A 84 4.99 -28.46 -1.34
CA ALA A 84 6.12 -29.38 -1.35
C ALA A 84 5.67 -30.81 -1.55
N LYS A 85 6.39 -31.55 -2.41
CA LYS A 85 6.20 -32.99 -2.57
C LYS A 85 6.69 -33.74 -1.34
N ILE A 86 5.93 -34.77 -0.94
CA ILE A 86 6.26 -35.67 0.16
C ILE A 86 7.29 -36.69 -0.35
N ASP A 87 8.54 -36.27 -0.45
CA ASP A 87 9.65 -37.18 -0.76
C ASP A 87 10.93 -36.70 -0.06
N ARG A 88 11.08 -37.11 1.22
CA ARG A 88 12.24 -36.83 2.11
C ARG A 88 12.34 -35.35 2.58
N PRO A 89 13.24 -35.00 3.54
CA PRO A 89 13.00 -33.89 4.47
C PRO A 89 12.70 -32.61 3.70
N ILE A 90 11.48 -32.13 3.88
CA ILE A 90 10.90 -31.02 3.14
C ILE A 90 11.63 -29.75 3.60
N MET A 91 12.69 -29.36 2.89
CA MET A 91 13.32 -28.05 3.04
C MET A 91 12.56 -27.06 2.18
N MET A 92 11.52 -26.46 2.74
CA MET A 92 10.78 -25.40 2.08
C MET A 92 11.50 -24.09 2.30
N ALA A 93 11.85 -23.38 1.22
CA ALA A 93 12.28 -21.99 1.31
C ALA A 93 11.05 -21.09 1.08
N ALA A 94 10.34 -20.74 2.14
CA ALA A 94 9.18 -19.85 2.03
C ALA A 94 9.62 -18.53 1.37
N ARG A 95 8.89 -18.09 0.33
CA ARG A 95 9.19 -16.83 -0.37
C ARG A 95 8.39 -15.70 0.29
N PRO A 96 9.01 -14.57 0.65
CA PRO A 96 8.24 -13.43 1.14
C PRO A 96 7.34 -12.90 0.01
N LYS A 97 6.09 -12.59 0.34
CA LYS A 97 5.09 -12.07 -0.60
C LYS A 97 5.65 -10.85 -1.33
N ARG A 98 5.77 -10.94 -2.66
CA ARG A 98 6.39 -9.88 -3.48
C ARG A 98 5.49 -8.68 -3.73
N LEU A 99 4.17 -8.86 -3.67
CA LEU A 99 3.17 -7.84 -3.96
C LEU A 99 2.17 -7.72 -2.81
N SER A 100 1.92 -6.51 -2.36
CA SER A 100 0.86 -6.21 -1.39
C SER A 100 0.03 -5.01 -1.83
N LEU A 101 -1.28 -5.06 -1.58
CA LEU A 101 -2.15 -3.89 -1.70
C LEU A 101 -1.95 -2.98 -0.49
N VAL A 102 -2.01 -1.67 -0.73
CA VAL A 102 -1.87 -0.64 0.29
C VAL A 102 -3.00 0.36 0.16
N VAL A 103 -3.58 0.74 1.30
CA VAL A 103 -4.48 1.88 1.41
C VAL A 103 -3.83 2.91 2.32
N GLU A 104 -4.00 4.19 2.02
CA GLU A 104 -3.41 5.31 2.73
C GLU A 104 -4.43 6.42 2.91
N ALA A 105 -4.49 7.03 4.09
CA ALA A 105 -5.28 8.21 4.35
C ALA A 105 -4.48 9.17 5.25
N GLY A 106 -4.58 10.46 4.98
CA GLY A 106 -3.80 11.44 5.72
C GLY A 106 -4.34 12.85 5.61
N MET A 107 -3.78 13.71 6.45
CA MET A 107 -3.99 15.15 6.45
C MET A 107 -2.76 15.83 5.86
N ASP A 108 -2.99 16.88 5.10
CA ASP A 108 -1.96 17.68 4.46
C ASP A 108 -2.01 19.13 4.96
N TRP A 109 -0.85 19.76 5.04
CA TRP A 109 -0.64 21.17 5.30
C TRP A 109 0.14 21.72 4.11
N SER A 110 -0.55 22.46 3.23
CA SER A 110 0.02 22.96 1.98
C SER A 110 0.17 24.48 2.01
N ARG A 111 1.22 24.98 1.36
CA ARG A 111 1.47 26.41 1.13
C ARG A 111 2.16 26.64 -0.20
N TYR A 112 1.88 27.78 -0.83
CA TYR A 112 2.64 28.26 -1.98
C TYR A 112 3.82 29.13 -1.52
N THR A 113 5.01 28.85 -2.06
CA THR A 113 6.28 29.40 -1.56
C THR A 113 6.72 30.66 -2.31
N ALA A 114 6.19 30.93 -3.51
CA ALA A 114 6.65 32.05 -4.35
C ALA A 114 6.21 33.42 -3.83
N GLU A 115 4.94 33.56 -3.40
CA GLU A 115 4.37 34.86 -2.98
C GLU A 115 4.13 34.97 -1.47
N GLY A 116 4.50 33.96 -0.69
CA GLY A 116 4.33 33.97 0.77
C GLY A 116 2.88 33.73 1.21
N SER A 117 2.41 32.49 1.04
CA SER A 117 1.06 32.08 1.46
C SER A 117 1.02 31.46 2.87
N ASP A 118 -0.11 31.63 3.55
CA ASP A 118 -0.42 30.92 4.79
C ASP A 118 -0.74 29.44 4.52
N SER A 119 -0.35 28.59 5.48
CA SER A 119 -0.56 27.15 5.38
C SER A 119 -2.03 26.80 5.53
N LYS A 120 -2.51 25.92 4.66
CA LYS A 120 -3.88 25.45 4.65
C LYS A 120 -3.97 23.95 4.91
N ASN A 121 -4.99 23.56 5.67
CA ASN A 121 -5.30 22.17 5.93
C ASN A 121 -6.01 21.54 4.74
N GLY A 122 -5.53 20.36 4.37
CA GLY A 122 -6.03 19.51 3.31
C GLY A 122 -6.09 18.05 3.77
N TYR A 123 -6.49 17.19 2.86
CA TYR A 123 -6.55 15.75 3.11
C TYR A 123 -6.18 14.98 1.85
N HIS A 124 -5.70 13.76 2.02
CA HIS A 124 -5.52 12.83 0.93
C HIS A 124 -6.01 11.43 1.30
N PHE A 125 -6.54 10.74 0.30
CA PHE A 125 -6.90 9.33 0.35
C PHE A 125 -6.30 8.62 -0.86
N GLY A 126 -5.66 7.48 -0.63
CA GLY A 126 -4.94 6.77 -1.67
C GLY A 126 -5.05 5.26 -1.59
N VAL A 127 -4.95 4.66 -2.76
CA VAL A 127 -4.81 3.22 -2.94
C VAL A 127 -3.59 2.95 -3.80
N GLY A 128 -2.89 1.86 -3.52
CA GLY A 128 -1.68 1.54 -4.24
C GLY A 128 -1.24 0.12 -4.03
N MET A 129 -0.07 -0.17 -4.57
CA MET A 129 0.57 -1.46 -4.43
C MET A 129 1.99 -1.27 -3.92
N GLU A 130 2.47 -2.23 -3.16
CA GLU A 130 3.86 -2.30 -2.73
C GLU A 130 4.50 -3.55 -3.33
N VAL A 131 5.51 -3.32 -4.17
CA VAL A 131 6.35 -4.36 -4.77
C VAL A 131 7.64 -4.45 -3.96
N ARG A 132 7.83 -5.56 -3.26
CA ARG A 132 9.05 -5.82 -2.48
C ARG A 132 10.17 -6.30 -3.39
N MET A 133 11.16 -5.43 -3.61
CA MET A 133 12.32 -5.72 -4.45
C MET A 133 13.41 -6.46 -3.68
N SER A 134 13.63 -6.11 -2.41
CA SER A 134 14.58 -6.78 -1.52
C SER A 134 14.09 -6.75 -0.06
N LYS A 135 14.92 -7.24 0.87
CA LYS A 135 14.61 -7.16 2.32
C LYS A 135 14.46 -5.72 2.81
N ARG A 136 15.25 -4.79 2.25
CA ARG A 136 15.25 -3.37 2.64
C ARG A 136 14.44 -2.49 1.69
N TRP A 137 14.40 -2.82 0.40
CA TRP A 137 13.83 -1.98 -0.63
C TRP A 137 12.45 -2.45 -1.08
N ALA A 138 11.52 -1.52 -1.18
CA ALA A 138 10.24 -1.72 -1.84
C ALA A 138 9.91 -0.52 -2.75
N PHE A 139 9.12 -0.77 -3.78
CA PHE A 139 8.59 0.24 -4.66
C PHE A 139 7.08 0.32 -4.46
N ARG A 140 6.55 1.52 -4.25
CA ARG A 140 5.15 1.77 -3.91
C ARG A 140 4.55 2.84 -4.83
N PRO A 141 4.06 2.46 -6.02
CA PRO A 141 3.19 3.32 -6.81
C PRO A 141 1.81 3.41 -6.14
N MET A 142 1.26 4.62 -6.08
CA MET A 142 -0.08 4.85 -5.55
C MET A 142 -0.84 5.84 -6.43
N VAL A 143 -2.16 5.83 -6.28
CA VAL A 143 -3.06 6.87 -6.78
C VAL A 143 -3.72 7.48 -5.56
N GLN A 144 -3.60 8.79 -5.41
CA GLN A 144 -4.07 9.56 -4.26
C GLN A 144 -4.97 10.69 -4.75
N LEU A 145 -6.18 10.77 -4.20
CA LEU A 145 -7.01 11.95 -4.31
C LEU A 145 -6.65 12.89 -3.15
N ALA A 146 -6.20 14.10 -3.46
CA ALA A 146 -5.75 15.07 -2.47
C ALA A 146 -6.44 16.42 -2.68
N ASN A 147 -6.91 17.03 -1.60
CA ASN A 147 -7.32 18.43 -1.58
C ASN A 147 -6.20 19.23 -0.90
N ARG A 148 -5.58 20.14 -1.66
CA ARG A 148 -4.40 20.89 -1.22
C ARG A 148 -4.52 22.29 -1.76
N GLY A 149 -4.45 23.28 -0.90
CA GLY A 149 -4.56 24.66 -1.32
C GLY A 149 -3.72 25.58 -0.49
N ALA A 150 -3.98 26.87 -0.60
CA ALA A 150 -3.27 27.89 0.13
C ALA A 150 -4.25 29.00 0.48
N GLU A 151 -3.95 29.74 1.56
CA GLU A 151 -4.70 30.94 1.91
C GLU A 151 -3.77 32.14 1.79
N TYR A 152 -4.24 33.22 1.18
CA TYR A 152 -3.57 34.51 1.18
C TYR A 152 -4.44 35.46 2.00
N ASN A 153 -3.91 35.88 3.15
CA ASN A 153 -4.55 36.84 4.02
C ASN A 153 -3.75 38.14 3.97
N PHE A 154 -4.37 39.22 3.51
CA PHE A 154 -3.81 40.56 3.59
C PHE A 154 -4.73 41.42 4.45
N THR A 155 -4.19 42.02 5.52
CA THR A 155 -4.93 42.90 6.43
C THR A 155 -4.13 44.17 6.65
N GLU A 156 -4.65 45.29 6.15
CA GLU A 156 -4.07 46.62 6.37
C GLU A 156 -5.16 47.59 6.84
N GLY A 157 -5.09 48.02 8.10
CA GLY A 157 -6.07 48.92 8.69
C GLY A 157 -7.49 48.31 8.77
N SER A 158 -8.47 48.95 8.11
CA SER A 158 -9.86 48.50 8.01
C SER A 158 -10.16 47.66 6.76
N TYR A 159 -9.14 47.33 5.97
CA TYR A 159 -9.27 46.57 4.73
C TYR A 159 -8.75 45.14 4.94
N SER A 160 -9.65 44.17 4.81
CA SER A 160 -9.34 42.74 4.81
C SER A 160 -9.57 42.16 3.41
N TYR A 161 -8.53 41.55 2.87
CA TYR A 161 -8.54 40.76 1.64
C TYR A 161 -8.17 39.32 1.97
N LYS A 162 -9.07 38.39 1.68
CA LYS A 162 -8.86 36.96 1.88
C LYS A 162 -9.08 36.22 0.57
N GLU A 163 -8.04 35.51 0.13
CA GLU A 163 -8.10 34.66 -1.04
C GLU A 163 -7.81 33.21 -0.65
N THR A 164 -8.69 32.30 -1.04
CA THR A 164 -8.68 30.91 -0.57
C THR A 164 -8.70 29.94 -1.75
N TRP A 165 -7.58 29.26 -1.97
CA TRP A 165 -7.41 28.29 -3.05
C TRP A 165 -7.78 26.89 -2.57
N ASN A 166 -8.64 26.17 -3.29
CA ASN A 166 -9.03 24.78 -2.98
C ASN A 166 -8.97 23.86 -4.22
N PRO A 167 -7.79 23.56 -4.79
CA PRO A 167 -7.72 22.56 -5.84
C PRO A 167 -7.81 21.13 -5.26
N LEU A 168 -8.66 20.35 -5.92
CA LEU A 168 -8.72 18.89 -5.84
C LEU A 168 -7.82 18.31 -6.93
N MET A 169 -6.85 17.50 -6.51
CA MET A 169 -5.81 16.94 -7.36
C MET A 169 -5.76 15.42 -7.24
N LEU A 170 -5.40 14.77 -8.34
CA LEU A 170 -5.05 13.36 -8.42
C LEU A 170 -3.53 13.22 -8.45
N ASP A 171 -2.96 12.87 -7.31
CA ASP A 171 -1.54 12.62 -7.13
C ASP A 171 -1.22 11.15 -7.45
N VAL A 172 -0.18 10.93 -8.25
CA VAL A 172 0.39 9.62 -8.55
C VAL A 172 1.84 9.59 -8.09
N PRO A 173 2.09 9.30 -6.80
CA PRO A 173 3.44 9.16 -6.27
C PRO A 173 4.03 7.78 -6.58
N PHE A 174 5.29 7.78 -6.99
CA PHE A 174 6.09 6.58 -7.22
C PHE A 174 7.18 6.46 -6.15
N ASN A 175 6.79 6.01 -4.96
CA ASN A 175 7.69 6.05 -3.80
C ASN A 175 8.61 4.83 -3.76
N PHE A 176 9.91 5.05 -3.60
CA PHE A 176 10.87 4.05 -3.13
C PHE A 176 10.90 4.06 -1.61
N LEU A 177 10.80 2.88 -1.01
CA LEU A 177 10.80 2.68 0.44
C LEU A 177 12.07 1.94 0.85
N VAL A 178 12.76 2.46 1.85
CA VAL A 178 13.91 1.84 2.50
C VAL A 178 13.57 1.54 3.95
N ARG A 179 13.63 0.26 4.32
CA ARG A 179 13.30 -0.25 5.66
C ARG A 179 14.55 -0.53 6.48
N TYR A 180 14.54 -0.02 7.71
CA TYR A 180 15.51 -0.32 8.75
C TYR A 180 14.76 -0.92 9.95
N ASP A 181 15.06 -2.17 10.28
CA ASP A 181 14.42 -2.84 11.42
C ASP A 181 14.97 -2.26 12.73
N LEU A 182 14.11 -1.66 13.57
CA LEU A 182 14.53 -1.20 14.91
C LEU A 182 14.31 -2.31 15.95
N ALA A 183 13.16 -2.99 15.87
CA ALA A 183 12.75 -3.99 16.84
C ALA A 183 11.88 -5.08 16.19
N ARG A 184 11.49 -6.10 16.97
CA ARG A 184 10.63 -7.18 16.48
C ARG A 184 9.31 -6.60 15.96
N ASN A 185 9.07 -6.78 14.65
CA ASN A 185 7.90 -6.28 13.93
C ASN A 185 7.78 -4.75 13.84
N MET A 186 8.86 -4.00 14.09
CA MET A 186 8.89 -2.53 13.97
C MET A 186 10.06 -2.07 13.12
N SER A 187 9.76 -1.35 12.04
CA SER A 187 10.75 -0.84 11.08
C SER A 187 10.58 0.66 10.85
N LEU A 188 11.70 1.38 10.76
CA LEU A 188 11.76 2.76 10.27
C LEU A 188 11.74 2.67 8.76
N VAL A 189 10.90 3.49 8.14
CA VAL A 189 10.73 3.50 6.69
C VAL A 189 11.02 4.90 6.19
N LEU A 190 12.06 5.01 5.38
CA LEU A 190 12.31 6.20 4.58
C LEU A 190 11.59 6.02 3.25
N SER A 191 10.85 7.03 2.81
CA SER A 191 10.17 7.06 1.53
C SER A 191 10.64 8.25 0.72
N PHE A 192 10.83 8.07 -0.59
CA PHE A 192 11.13 9.16 -1.51
C PHE A 192 10.80 8.78 -2.96
N GLY A 193 10.47 9.74 -3.81
CA GLY A 193 10.23 9.45 -5.22
C GLY A 193 9.60 10.62 -5.97
N PRO A 194 9.45 10.50 -7.31
CA PRO A 194 8.72 11.47 -8.08
C PRO A 194 7.21 11.36 -7.81
N VAL A 195 6.51 12.49 -7.93
CA VAL A 195 5.05 12.56 -7.94
C VAL A 195 4.59 13.34 -9.15
N PHE A 196 3.60 12.77 -9.84
CA PHE A 196 2.84 13.47 -10.86
C PHE A 196 1.51 13.87 -10.25
N SER A 197 1.05 15.08 -10.55
CA SER A 197 -0.23 15.56 -10.05
C SER A 197 -1.08 16.06 -11.20
N TRP A 198 -2.35 15.69 -11.17
CA TRP A 198 -3.34 16.17 -12.12
C TRP A 198 -4.49 16.85 -11.37
N GLY A 199 -4.59 18.17 -11.51
CA GLY A 199 -5.72 18.98 -11.12
C GLY A 199 -7.01 18.55 -11.80
N LEU A 200 -7.99 18.10 -11.02
CA LEU A 200 -9.28 17.64 -11.51
C LEU A 200 -10.35 18.74 -11.47
N SER A 201 -10.41 19.45 -10.35
CA SER A 201 -11.38 20.52 -10.10
C SER A 201 -10.86 21.44 -9.01
N GLY A 202 -11.17 22.72 -9.03
CA GLY A 202 -10.66 23.64 -8.04
C GLY A 202 -11.39 24.96 -8.05
N LYS A 203 -11.67 25.50 -6.87
CA LYS A 203 -12.30 26.81 -6.71
C LYS A 203 -11.38 27.77 -5.96
N VAL A 204 -11.32 29.01 -6.42
CA VAL A 204 -10.76 30.15 -5.68
C VAL A 204 -11.92 30.98 -5.16
N LYS A 205 -11.91 31.26 -3.86
CA LYS A 205 -12.85 32.18 -3.22
C LYS A 205 -12.11 33.46 -2.84
N VAL A 206 -12.63 34.60 -3.29
CA VAL A 206 -12.10 35.92 -2.97
C VAL A 206 -13.13 36.65 -2.12
N SER A 207 -12.73 37.07 -0.92
CA SER A 207 -13.52 37.90 -0.02
C SER A 207 -12.80 39.22 0.22
N GLU A 208 -13.44 40.34 -0.13
CA GLU A 208 -12.91 41.70 0.01
C GLU A 208 -13.86 42.54 0.85
N THR A 209 -13.32 43.33 1.78
CA THR A 209 -14.13 44.21 2.64
C THR A 209 -14.85 45.27 1.80
N GLY A 210 -16.17 45.14 1.66
CA GLY A 210 -17.03 46.09 0.94
C GLY A 210 -17.47 45.67 -0.46
N LYS A 211 -17.18 44.43 -0.90
CA LYS A 211 -17.69 43.83 -2.14
C LYS A 211 -18.33 42.46 -1.87
N GLU A 212 -19.17 41.98 -2.79
CA GLU A 212 -19.72 40.62 -2.72
C GLU A 212 -18.62 39.58 -2.98
N ASP A 213 -18.71 38.44 -2.30
CA ASP A 213 -17.77 37.33 -2.46
C ASP A 213 -17.79 36.80 -3.91
N ALA A 214 -16.62 36.68 -4.53
CA ALA A 214 -16.46 36.14 -5.88
C ALA A 214 -15.88 34.73 -5.85
N GLU A 215 -16.48 33.81 -6.61
CA GLU A 215 -15.95 32.46 -6.84
C GLU A 215 -15.42 32.33 -8.27
N TYR A 216 -14.18 31.87 -8.40
CA TYR A 216 -13.50 31.64 -9.67
C TYR A 216 -13.11 30.16 -9.79
N ASP A 217 -13.24 29.58 -10.98
CA ASP A 217 -12.78 28.22 -11.28
C ASP A 217 -11.29 28.24 -11.65
N ILE A 218 -10.48 27.42 -10.96
CA ILE A 218 -9.02 27.38 -11.10
C ILE A 218 -8.58 26.91 -12.50
N TYR A 219 -9.36 26.03 -13.14
CA TYR A 219 -8.99 25.39 -14.40
C TYR A 219 -9.74 25.92 -15.62
N SER A 220 -10.62 26.91 -15.43
CA SER A 220 -11.30 27.56 -16.55
C SER A 220 -10.32 28.37 -17.38
N LYS A 221 -10.36 28.20 -18.71
CA LYS A 221 -9.51 28.93 -19.68
C LYS A 221 -10.17 30.23 -20.14
N ASP A 222 -10.87 30.92 -19.26
CA ASP A 222 -11.65 32.11 -19.63
C ASP A 222 -11.08 33.42 -19.07
N TYR A 223 -9.92 33.38 -18.40
CA TYR A 223 -9.31 34.58 -17.83
C TYR A 223 -8.45 35.32 -18.86
N GLU A 224 -8.72 36.62 -19.03
CA GLU A 224 -7.96 37.52 -19.90
C GLU A 224 -6.59 37.83 -19.28
N SER A 225 -5.51 37.69 -20.04
CA SER A 225 -4.16 38.03 -19.57
C SER A 225 -3.96 39.56 -19.46
N SER A 226 -3.13 40.02 -18.51
CA SER A 226 -2.80 41.45 -18.37
C SER A 226 -1.89 41.98 -19.50
N TRP A 227 -1.32 41.13 -20.35
CA TRP A 227 -0.29 41.49 -21.34
C TRP A 227 -0.61 41.07 -22.79
N GLY A 228 -1.83 40.57 -23.07
CA GLY A 228 -2.26 40.26 -24.43
C GLY A 228 -3.66 39.64 -24.56
N ASN A 229 -4.18 39.62 -25.80
CA ASN A 229 -5.47 39.01 -26.16
C ASN A 229 -5.37 37.48 -26.27
N TYR A 230 -4.97 36.81 -25.19
CA TYR A 230 -5.04 35.35 -25.05
C TYR A 230 -5.65 34.98 -23.71
N LYS A 231 -6.45 33.92 -23.69
CA LYS A 231 -7.09 33.39 -22.49
C LYS A 231 -6.19 32.35 -21.83
N HIS A 232 -6.06 32.40 -20.51
CA HIS A 232 -5.23 31.49 -19.72
C HIS A 232 -6.02 30.87 -18.55
N ALA A 233 -5.56 29.73 -18.05
CA ALA A 233 -6.02 29.15 -16.78
C ALA A 233 -5.17 29.68 -15.63
N LEU A 234 -5.77 29.83 -14.44
CA LEU A 234 -5.08 30.33 -13.25
C LEU A 234 -4.04 29.33 -12.70
N LEU A 235 -4.23 28.04 -12.97
CA LEU A 235 -3.28 26.99 -12.60
C LEU A 235 -3.20 25.94 -13.70
N HIS A 236 -1.98 25.56 -14.09
CA HIS A 236 -1.81 24.46 -15.02
C HIS A 236 -2.26 23.14 -14.35
N PRO A 237 -3.12 22.33 -15.00
CA PRO A 237 -3.69 21.14 -14.38
C PRO A 237 -2.65 20.04 -14.15
N LEU A 238 -1.46 20.12 -14.76
CA LEU A 238 -0.40 19.14 -14.56
C LEU A 238 0.72 19.74 -13.73
N GLY A 239 1.11 19.02 -12.68
CA GLY A 239 2.26 19.32 -11.83
C GLY A 239 3.21 18.14 -11.73
N PHE A 240 4.49 18.43 -11.53
CA PHE A 240 5.52 17.43 -11.26
C PHE A 240 6.29 17.82 -10.01
N GLY A 241 6.66 16.84 -9.20
CA GLY A 241 7.32 17.09 -7.94
C GLY A 241 8.08 15.90 -7.39
N MET A 242 8.60 16.10 -6.19
CA MET A 242 9.30 15.09 -5.41
C MET A 242 8.57 14.89 -4.08
N THR A 243 8.47 13.63 -3.67
CA THR A 243 8.02 13.21 -2.35
C THR A 243 9.21 12.75 -1.54
N TYR A 244 9.12 12.93 -0.23
CA TYR A 244 10.01 12.35 0.74
C TYR A 244 9.25 12.15 2.05
N GLY A 245 9.62 11.19 2.88
CA GLY A 245 8.91 10.94 4.12
C GLY A 245 9.62 9.96 5.02
N ILE A 246 9.26 10.03 6.30
CA ILE A 246 9.77 9.17 7.35
C ILE A 246 8.56 8.60 8.07
N GLY A 247 8.49 7.27 8.12
CA GLY A 247 7.41 6.56 8.79
C GLY A 247 7.92 5.45 9.70
N VAL A 248 7.07 5.06 10.63
CA VAL A 248 7.26 3.88 11.47
C VAL A 248 6.22 2.84 11.07
N GLU A 249 6.70 1.68 10.67
CA GLU A 249 5.90 0.52 10.29
C GLU A 249 5.86 -0.47 11.45
N TYR A 250 4.66 -0.77 11.96
CA TYR A 250 4.40 -1.84 12.90
C TYR A 250 3.52 -2.91 12.26
N LYS A 251 4.10 -4.09 11.99
CA LYS A 251 3.46 -5.19 11.24
C LYS A 251 2.92 -4.73 9.87
N LYS A 252 1.61 -4.52 9.77
CA LYS A 252 0.90 -4.14 8.54
C LYS A 252 0.52 -2.65 8.50
N LEU A 253 0.62 -1.94 9.62
CA LEU A 253 0.25 -0.54 9.75
C LEU A 253 1.50 0.33 9.74
N MET A 254 1.45 1.44 9.03
CA MET A 254 2.53 2.42 8.96
C MET A 254 1.96 3.80 9.23
N ILE A 255 2.60 4.52 10.14
CA ILE A 255 2.35 5.95 10.35
C ILE A 255 3.50 6.69 9.69
N ASN A 256 3.20 7.63 8.79
CA ASN A 256 4.18 8.30 7.96
C ASN A 256 3.99 9.82 8.01
N VAL A 257 5.09 10.53 8.19
CA VAL A 257 5.17 11.98 7.99
C VAL A 257 5.91 12.20 6.68
N SER A 258 5.27 12.86 5.73
CA SER A 258 5.81 13.08 4.39
C SER A 258 5.82 14.55 4.01
N GLY A 259 6.79 14.95 3.20
CA GLY A 259 6.79 16.20 2.47
C GLY A 259 6.61 15.92 0.98
N LYS A 260 5.89 16.81 0.29
CA LYS A 260 5.89 16.89 -1.17
C LYS A 260 6.28 18.30 -1.58
N ASN A 261 7.24 18.40 -2.49
CA ASN A 261 7.57 19.66 -3.15
C ASN A 261 7.15 19.52 -4.61
N MET A 262 6.16 20.31 -5.01
CA MET A 262 5.63 20.30 -6.37
C MET A 262 6.04 21.59 -7.08
N GLY A 263 6.65 21.44 -8.25
CA GLY A 263 6.79 22.55 -9.19
C GLY A 263 5.44 22.79 -9.87
N ILE A 264 4.93 23.99 -9.75
CA ILE A 264 3.75 24.45 -10.47
C ILE A 264 4.26 25.26 -11.66
N ILE A 265 3.73 24.93 -12.84
CA ILE A 265 4.01 25.68 -14.07
C ILE A 265 2.92 26.74 -14.18
N ALA A 266 3.29 28.01 -14.10
CA ALA A 266 2.39 29.12 -14.39
C ALA A 266 2.24 29.30 -15.92
N GLU A 267 1.04 29.57 -16.43
CA GLU A 267 0.81 29.72 -17.89
C GLU A 267 1.26 31.10 -18.43
N ASP A 268 1.46 32.11 -17.58
CA ASP A 268 1.74 33.50 -18.02
C ASP A 268 3.24 33.80 -18.24
N GLU A 269 4.13 32.89 -17.85
CA GLU A 269 5.57 32.99 -18.10
C GLU A 269 6.03 31.70 -18.80
N GLY A 270 6.66 31.82 -19.97
CA GLY A 270 6.91 30.71 -20.91
C GLY A 270 7.62 29.47 -20.32
N PRO A 271 7.75 28.38 -21.11
CA PRO A 271 8.23 27.08 -20.66
C PRO A 271 9.70 27.16 -20.20
N GLY A 272 9.93 27.51 -18.93
CA GLY A 272 11.26 27.69 -18.39
C GLY A 272 11.33 28.26 -16.96
N ASP A 273 10.37 29.09 -16.55
CA ASP A 273 10.42 29.75 -15.23
C ASP A 273 9.43 29.09 -14.24
N VAL A 274 9.85 27.98 -13.61
CA VAL A 274 9.11 27.35 -12.51
C VAL A 274 9.40 28.14 -11.23
N LYS A 275 8.73 29.29 -11.05
CA LYS A 275 8.87 30.11 -9.83
C LYS A 275 8.04 29.58 -8.66
N GLU A 276 6.94 28.87 -8.95
CA GLU A 276 6.00 28.42 -7.92
C GLU A 276 6.30 27.02 -7.39
N HIS A 277 6.64 26.96 -6.09
CA HIS A 277 6.77 25.71 -5.35
C HIS A 277 5.61 25.56 -4.36
N ASN A 278 4.78 24.54 -4.56
CA ASN A 278 3.83 24.09 -3.55
C ASN A 278 4.56 23.13 -2.61
N PHE A 279 4.74 23.57 -1.37
CA PHE A 279 5.27 22.76 -0.30
C PHE A 279 4.11 22.19 0.50
N VAL A 280 4.06 20.86 0.59
CA VAL A 280 3.06 20.14 1.36
C VAL A 280 3.76 19.31 2.41
N LEU A 281 3.40 19.48 3.67
CA LEU A 281 3.72 18.54 4.76
C LEU A 281 2.47 17.71 5.04
N GLY A 282 2.58 16.41 5.21
CA GLY A 282 1.44 15.54 5.46
C GLY A 282 1.72 14.49 6.51
N ALA A 283 0.71 14.16 7.31
CA ALA A 283 0.71 13.03 8.23
C ALA A 283 -0.32 12.01 7.76
N SER A 284 0.10 10.76 7.60
CA SER A 284 -0.72 9.71 7.01
C SER A 284 -0.60 8.39 7.77
N VAL A 285 -1.65 7.58 7.65
CA VAL A 285 -1.68 6.20 8.11
C VAL A 285 -1.93 5.32 6.89
N SER A 286 -1.10 4.30 6.71
CA SER A 286 -1.26 3.31 5.65
C SER A 286 -1.36 1.90 6.21
N TYR A 287 -2.15 1.06 5.53
CA TYR A 287 -2.33 -0.35 5.88
C TYR A 287 -2.01 -1.24 4.67
N ARG A 288 -1.20 -2.28 4.90
CA ARG A 288 -0.78 -3.26 3.89
C ARG A 288 -1.53 -4.59 4.05
N PHE A 289 -2.16 -5.07 2.98
CA PHE A 289 -2.90 -6.33 2.93
C PHE A 289 -2.02 -7.58 2.74
#